data_AF-A0A0J8YC35-F1
#
_entry.id   AF-A0A0J8YC35-F1
#
_cell.length_a   1.000
_cell.length_b   1.000
_cell.length_c   1.000
_cell.angle_alpha   90.00
_cell.angle_beta   90.00
_cell.angle_gamma   90.00
#
_symmetry.space_group_name_H-M   'P 1'
#
loop_
_entity.id
_entity.type
_entity.pdbx_description
1 polymer ?
#
loop_
_entity_poly.entity_id
_entity_poly.type
_entity_poly.pdbx_seq_one_letter_code
_entity_poly.pdbx_strand_id
1 'polypeptide(L)'
;RYTDAYFFANIARNYDINSYLYWAMLNFHWGEHEWELGQHSEGIGFMVQATRGLWLWQGYLEGLGRREYQESVLQKRKINGSEGGIERAGRYQPVKDELISLLKKEMPETGWKTKREAVDAIEPKLWRFIDGHYRKAFDKENIRRRKAFEPERKPFSMVRENLDRTILDWSRNDETIKAAFLQVILKGR
;
A
#
# COMPACT_ATOMS: atom_id res chain seq x y z
N ARG A 1 2.44 40.09 -22.44
CA ARG A 1 2.94 39.35 -21.26
C ARG A 1 1.76 39.14 -20.31
N TYR A 2 0.98 38.08 -20.50
CA TYR A 2 -0.10 37.70 -19.59
C TYR A 2 -0.18 36.18 -19.53
N THR A 3 0.17 35.65 -18.36
CA THR A 3 -0.51 34.53 -17.69
C THR A 3 -0.77 33.25 -18.50
N ASP A 4 0.28 32.64 -19.06
CA ASP A 4 0.17 31.34 -19.71
C ASP A 4 -0.21 30.20 -18.73
N ALA A 5 0.30 30.22 -17.49
CA ALA A 5 0.14 29.09 -16.58
C ALA A 5 -1.32 28.82 -16.13
N TYR A 6 -2.16 29.85 -16.01
CA TYR A 6 -3.55 29.70 -15.57
C TYR A 6 -4.52 29.36 -16.72
N PHE A 7 -4.19 29.73 -17.96
CA PHE A 7 -5.00 29.36 -19.12
C PHE A 7 -4.89 27.85 -19.42
N PHE A 8 -3.69 27.29 -19.30
CA PHE A 8 -3.48 25.83 -19.47
C PHE A 8 -4.11 25.00 -18.35
N ALA A 9 -4.19 25.52 -17.12
CA ALA A 9 -4.79 24.80 -15.99
C ALA A 9 -6.32 24.68 -16.07
N ASN A 10 -7.01 25.64 -16.70
CA ASN A 10 -8.48 25.64 -16.82
C ASN A 10 -9.03 24.82 -18.00
N ILE A 11 -8.19 24.52 -18.99
CA ILE A 11 -8.53 23.62 -20.12
C ILE A 11 -8.81 22.18 -19.63
N ALA A 12 -8.21 21.77 -18.52
CA ALA A 12 -8.22 20.39 -18.05
C ALA A 12 -9.54 19.90 -17.44
N ARG A 13 -10.56 20.77 -17.24
CA ARG A 13 -11.73 20.41 -16.43
C ARG A 13 -13.01 20.06 -17.17
N ASN A 14 -13.19 20.41 -18.45
CA ASN A 14 -14.45 20.10 -19.17
C ASN A 14 -14.37 20.19 -20.71
N TYR A 15 -13.19 20.26 -21.31
CA TYR A 15 -13.08 20.33 -22.78
C TYR A 15 -13.18 18.93 -23.40
N ASP A 16 -14.10 18.74 -24.35
CA ASP A 16 -14.07 17.57 -25.22
C ASP A 16 -12.72 17.55 -25.94
N ILE A 17 -11.87 16.58 -25.59
CA ILE A 17 -10.54 16.43 -26.17
C ILE A 17 -10.59 16.37 -27.70
N ASN A 18 -11.66 15.82 -28.26
CA ASN A 18 -11.80 15.75 -29.71
C ASN A 18 -11.92 17.14 -30.34
N SER A 19 -12.24 18.18 -29.57
CA SER A 19 -12.17 19.58 -30.03
C SER A 19 -10.78 19.97 -30.53
N TYR A 20 -9.70 19.44 -29.94
CA TYR A 20 -8.34 19.68 -30.45
C TYR A 20 -8.08 18.99 -31.78
N LEU A 21 -8.63 17.78 -31.95
CA LEU A 21 -8.55 17.04 -33.20
C LEU A 21 -9.37 17.73 -34.31
N TYR A 22 -10.60 18.15 -34.00
CA TYR A 22 -11.45 18.89 -34.93
C TYR A 22 -10.85 20.25 -35.31
N TRP A 23 -10.30 20.98 -34.34
CA TRP A 23 -9.59 22.22 -34.61
C TRP A 23 -8.36 22.00 -35.48
N ALA A 24 -7.60 20.93 -35.25
CA ALA A 24 -6.48 20.59 -36.10
C ALA A 24 -6.90 20.29 -37.54
N MET A 25 -7.93 19.47 -37.74
CA MET A 25 -8.48 19.15 -39.06
C MET A 25 -8.96 20.39 -39.81
N LEU A 26 -9.69 21.28 -39.12
CA LEU A 26 -10.18 22.52 -39.72
C LEU A 26 -9.03 23.39 -40.22
N ASN A 27 -8.01 23.61 -39.38
CA ASN A 27 -6.85 24.41 -39.75
C ASN A 27 -6.03 23.73 -40.87
N PHE A 28 -5.96 22.40 -40.90
CA PHE A 28 -5.27 21.69 -41.96
C PHE A 28 -5.91 21.97 -43.32
N HIS A 29 -7.21 21.74 -43.45
CA HIS A 29 -7.93 21.97 -44.71
C HIS A 29 -7.99 23.45 -45.10
N TRP A 30 -8.10 24.35 -44.12
CA TRP A 30 -8.02 25.78 -44.41
C TRP A 30 -6.63 26.19 -44.90
N GLY A 31 -5.59 25.59 -44.32
CA GLY A 31 -4.21 25.79 -44.80
C GLY A 31 -4.00 25.29 -46.22
N GLU A 32 -4.55 24.14 -46.59
CA GLU A 32 -4.52 23.63 -47.96
C GLU A 32 -5.24 24.59 -48.93
N HIS A 33 -6.42 25.08 -48.53
CA HIS A 33 -7.19 26.03 -49.32
C HIS A 33 -6.43 27.34 -49.61
N GLU A 34 -5.86 27.96 -48.58
CA GLU A 34 -5.07 29.20 -48.74
C GLU A 34 -3.80 28.95 -49.58
N TRP A 35 -3.20 27.77 -49.44
CA TRP A 35 -2.04 27.38 -50.24
C TRP A 35 -2.37 27.27 -51.73
N GLU A 36 -3.51 26.66 -52.08
CA GLU A 36 -4.00 26.55 -53.46
C GLU A 36 -4.32 27.92 -54.08
N LEU A 37 -4.74 28.89 -53.26
CA LEU A 37 -4.98 30.28 -53.67
C LEU A 37 -3.70 31.11 -53.82
N GLY A 38 -2.52 30.54 -53.56
CA GLY A 38 -1.23 31.25 -53.60
C GLY A 38 -0.93 32.08 -52.35
N GLN A 39 -1.79 32.04 -51.32
CA GLN A 39 -1.60 32.70 -50.03
C GLN A 39 -0.74 31.83 -49.11
N HIS A 40 0.51 31.61 -49.51
CA HIS A 40 1.39 30.64 -48.87
C HIS A 40 1.71 30.97 -47.41
N SER A 41 1.82 32.25 -47.05
CA SER A 41 2.14 32.67 -45.67
C SER A 41 1.00 32.31 -44.71
N GLU A 42 -0.23 32.61 -45.11
CA GLU A 42 -1.46 32.30 -44.40
C GLU A 42 -1.66 30.79 -44.31
N GLY A 43 -1.48 30.08 -45.43
CA GLY A 43 -1.55 28.62 -45.48
C GLY A 43 -0.57 27.95 -44.51
N ILE A 44 0.69 28.41 -44.46
CA ILE A 44 1.68 27.93 -43.47
C ILE A 44 1.22 28.25 -42.05
N GLY A 45 0.66 29.44 -41.80
CA GLY A 45 0.13 29.83 -40.50
C GLY A 45 -0.93 28.85 -39.99
N PHE A 46 -1.87 28.48 -40.86
CA PHE A 46 -2.91 27.49 -40.56
C PHE A 46 -2.32 26.08 -40.34
N MET A 47 -1.33 25.67 -41.13
CA MET A 47 -0.63 24.38 -40.93
C MET A 47 0.09 24.29 -39.58
N VAL A 48 0.68 25.41 -39.11
CA VAL A 48 1.29 25.48 -37.76
C VAL A 48 0.22 25.32 -36.67
N GLN A 49 -0.95 25.96 -36.82
CA GLN A 49 -2.06 25.79 -35.87
C GLN A 49 -2.59 24.35 -35.89
N ALA A 50 -2.74 23.75 -37.07
CA ALA A 50 -3.17 22.35 -37.22
C ALA A 50 -2.25 21.39 -36.46
N THR A 51 -0.95 21.56 -36.67
CA THR A 51 0.09 20.79 -35.98
C THR A 51 -0.03 20.97 -34.47
N ARG A 52 -0.15 22.21 -33.98
CA ARG A 52 -0.32 22.48 -32.55
C ARG A 52 -1.54 21.75 -31.94
N GLY A 53 -2.66 21.72 -32.65
CA GLY A 53 -3.86 21.00 -32.21
C GLY A 53 -3.63 19.50 -32.06
N LEU A 54 -2.98 18.87 -33.04
CA LEU A 54 -2.63 17.45 -33.00
C LEU A 54 -1.71 17.11 -31.83
N TRP A 55 -0.67 17.92 -31.59
CA TRP A 55 0.25 17.70 -30.49
C TRP A 55 -0.43 17.79 -29.11
N LEU A 56 -1.36 18.74 -28.93
CA LEU A 56 -2.12 18.84 -27.68
C LEU A 56 -3.03 17.63 -27.46
N TRP A 57 -3.72 17.18 -28.52
CA TRP A 57 -4.57 15.99 -28.48
C TRP A 57 -3.76 14.73 -28.14
N GLN A 58 -2.64 14.50 -28.84
CA GLN A 58 -1.78 13.35 -28.61
C GLN A 58 -1.18 13.36 -27.19
N GLY A 59 -0.65 14.51 -26.76
CA GLY A 59 -0.05 14.64 -25.43
C GLY A 59 -1.04 14.36 -24.30
N TYR A 60 -2.32 14.70 -24.47
CA TYR A 60 -3.34 14.34 -23.50
C TYR A 60 -3.63 12.84 -23.51
N LEU A 61 -3.76 12.20 -24.67
CA LEU A 61 -4.00 10.74 -24.74
C LEU A 61 -2.88 9.96 -24.06
N GLU A 62 -1.62 10.35 -24.30
CA GLU A 62 -0.47 9.79 -23.60
C GLU A 62 -0.52 10.06 -22.09
N GLY A 63 -0.99 11.24 -21.69
CA GLY A 63 -1.24 11.58 -20.28
C GLY A 63 -2.34 10.74 -19.63
N LEU A 64 -3.39 10.40 -20.36
CA LEU A 64 -4.47 9.53 -19.90
C LEU A 64 -3.95 8.11 -19.65
N GLY A 65 -3.27 7.51 -20.63
CA GLY A 65 -2.71 6.16 -20.50
C GLY A 65 -1.70 6.06 -19.34
N ARG A 66 -0.91 7.11 -19.11
CA ARG A 66 -0.02 7.19 -17.94
C ARG A 66 -0.78 7.23 -16.62
N ARG A 67 -1.87 7.98 -16.52
CA ARG A 67 -2.71 8.05 -15.31
C ARG A 67 -3.39 6.72 -15.03
N GLU A 68 -4.01 6.11 -16.03
CA GLU A 68 -4.64 4.79 -15.90
C GLU A 68 -3.62 3.73 -15.45
N TYR A 69 -2.42 3.75 -16.04
CA TYR A 69 -1.34 2.87 -15.61
C TYR A 69 -0.95 3.12 -14.15
N GLN A 70 -0.75 4.38 -13.74
CA GLN A 70 -0.41 4.73 -12.36
C GLN A 70 -1.51 4.30 -11.37
N GLU A 71 -2.78 4.54 -11.69
CA GLU A 71 -3.91 4.10 -10.89
C GLU A 71 -3.95 2.57 -10.77
N SER A 72 -3.70 1.84 -11.86
CA SER A 72 -3.62 0.37 -11.85
C SER A 72 -2.50 -0.13 -10.94
N VAL A 73 -1.33 0.53 -10.95
CA VAL A 73 -0.19 0.19 -10.10
C VAL A 73 -0.50 0.48 -8.64
N LEU A 74 -1.13 1.63 -8.33
CA LEU A 74 -1.55 1.97 -6.98
C LEU A 74 -2.58 0.98 -6.44
N GLN A 75 -3.55 0.59 -7.26
CA GLN A 75 -4.56 -0.40 -6.89
C GLN A 75 -3.93 -1.76 -6.63
N LYS A 76 -3.01 -2.23 -7.49
CA LYS A 76 -2.23 -3.46 -7.26
C LYS A 76 -1.43 -3.40 -5.97
N ARG A 77 -0.76 -2.27 -5.67
CA ARG A 77 -0.03 -2.09 -4.40
C ARG A 77 -0.95 -2.17 -3.19
N LYS A 78 -2.15 -1.57 -3.27
CA LYS A 78 -3.16 -1.63 -2.21
C LYS A 78 -3.65 -3.06 -1.97
N ILE A 79 -3.98 -3.80 -3.03
CA ILE A 79 -4.41 -5.20 -2.95
C ILE A 79 -3.30 -6.06 -2.37
N ASN A 80 -2.09 -6.01 -2.93
CA ASN A 80 -0.94 -6.77 -2.44
C ASN A 80 -0.61 -6.44 -0.97
N GLY A 81 -0.74 -5.16 -0.59
CA GLY A 81 -0.56 -4.71 0.79
C GLY A 81 -1.60 -5.31 1.74
N SER A 82 -2.87 -5.36 1.31
CA SER A 82 -3.97 -5.96 2.07
C SER A 82 -3.82 -7.48 2.19
N GLU A 83 -3.58 -8.18 1.08
CA GLU A 83 -3.36 -9.64 1.05
C GLU A 83 -2.15 -10.03 1.91
N GLY A 84 -1.03 -9.32 1.77
CA GLY A 84 0.15 -9.55 2.61
C GLY A 84 -0.07 -9.21 4.09
N GLY A 85 -1.04 -8.36 4.41
CA GLY A 85 -1.51 -8.11 5.77
C GLY A 85 -2.34 -9.27 6.31
N ILE A 86 -3.31 -9.76 5.52
CA ILE A 86 -4.19 -10.89 5.85
C ILE A 86 -3.37 -12.17 6.05
N GLU A 87 -2.46 -12.48 5.11
CA GLU A 87 -1.59 -13.65 5.20
C GLU A 87 -0.74 -13.61 6.49
N ARG A 88 -0.23 -12.42 6.85
CA ARG A 88 0.53 -12.24 8.09
C ARG A 88 -0.33 -12.41 9.33
N ALA A 89 -1.53 -11.85 9.35
CA ALA A 89 -2.45 -12.00 10.48
C ALA A 89 -2.79 -13.49 10.71
N GLY A 90 -3.13 -14.21 9.64
CA GLY A 90 -3.40 -15.66 9.69
C GLY A 90 -2.18 -16.47 10.15
N ARG A 91 -0.96 -16.10 9.75
CA ARG A 91 0.26 -16.80 10.19
C ARG A 91 0.51 -16.70 11.69
N TYR A 92 0.12 -15.60 12.33
CA TYR A 92 0.24 -15.46 13.78
C TYR A 92 -0.84 -16.21 14.55
N GLN A 93 -1.97 -16.53 13.91
CA GLN A 93 -3.12 -17.13 14.58
C GLN A 93 -2.77 -18.40 15.38
N PRO A 94 -2.02 -19.38 14.85
CA PRO A 94 -1.69 -20.58 15.62
C PRO A 94 -0.86 -20.29 16.88
N VAL A 95 0.01 -19.27 16.82
CA VAL A 95 0.79 -18.85 18.00
C VAL A 95 -0.10 -18.16 19.02
N LYS A 96 -1.05 -17.34 18.57
CA LYS A 96 -2.03 -16.69 19.45
C LYS A 96 -2.93 -17.71 20.14
N ASP A 97 -3.37 -18.74 19.41
CA ASP A 97 -4.18 -19.83 19.94
C ASP A 97 -3.39 -20.63 20.98
N GLU A 98 -2.13 -20.95 20.70
CA GLU A 98 -1.25 -21.63 21.65
C GLU A 98 -0.97 -20.77 22.89
N LEU A 99 -0.76 -19.47 22.73
CA LEU A 99 -0.63 -18.54 23.86
C LEU A 99 -1.86 -18.59 24.77
N ILE A 100 -3.07 -18.57 24.20
CA ILE A 100 -4.33 -18.67 24.97
C ILE A 100 -4.45 -20.03 25.66
N SER A 101 -4.07 -21.11 24.97
CA SER A 101 -4.03 -22.46 25.53
C SER A 101 -3.10 -22.53 26.75
N LEU A 102 -1.86 -22.04 26.61
CA LEU A 102 -0.87 -22.00 27.69
C LEU A 102 -1.32 -21.12 28.86
N LEU A 103 -1.95 -19.96 28.60
CA LEU A 103 -2.48 -19.07 29.64
C LEU A 103 -3.48 -19.78 30.57
N LYS A 104 -4.31 -20.67 30.00
CA LYS A 104 -5.31 -21.43 30.75
C LYS A 104 -4.72 -22.68 31.39
N LYS A 105 -3.90 -23.43 30.66
CA LYS A 105 -3.34 -24.72 31.11
C LYS A 105 -2.33 -24.57 32.24
N GLU A 106 -1.51 -23.52 32.17
CA GLU A 106 -0.44 -23.25 33.13
C GLU A 106 -0.88 -22.35 34.27
N MET A 107 -2.17 -22.02 34.33
CA MET A 107 -2.72 -21.15 35.34
C MET A 107 -2.55 -21.79 36.73
N PRO A 108 -1.89 -21.11 37.69
CA PRO A 108 -1.85 -21.57 39.06
C PRO A 108 -3.26 -21.67 39.65
N GLU A 109 -3.46 -22.50 40.67
CA GLU A 109 -4.77 -22.62 41.35
C GLU A 109 -5.27 -21.27 41.90
N THR A 110 -4.34 -20.41 42.31
CA THR A 110 -4.61 -19.06 42.79
C THR A 110 -4.78 -18.04 41.66
N GLY A 111 -4.66 -18.42 40.39
CA GLY A 111 -4.63 -17.52 39.24
C GLY A 111 -3.32 -16.74 39.11
N TRP A 112 -3.17 -16.01 38.01
CA TRP A 112 -2.00 -15.15 37.79
C TRP A 112 -2.16 -13.83 38.54
N LYS A 113 -1.13 -13.38 39.27
CA LYS A 113 -1.19 -12.08 39.98
C LYS A 113 -1.01 -10.93 39.03
N THR A 114 -0.13 -11.08 38.03
CA THR A 114 0.14 -10.02 37.04
C THR A 114 0.28 -10.57 35.63
N LYS A 115 0.06 -9.69 34.63
CA LYS A 115 0.37 -10.00 33.22
C LYS A 115 1.82 -10.45 33.03
N ARG A 116 2.76 -9.80 33.72
CA ARG A 116 4.19 -10.06 33.53
C ARG A 116 4.59 -11.44 34.04
N GLU A 117 4.07 -11.82 35.21
CA GLU A 117 4.26 -13.16 35.78
C GLU A 117 3.76 -14.26 34.83
N ALA A 118 2.55 -14.09 34.27
CA ALA A 118 2.02 -15.01 33.25
C ALA A 118 2.93 -15.08 32.02
N VAL A 119 3.38 -13.93 31.51
CA VAL A 119 4.25 -13.88 30.33
C VAL A 119 5.59 -14.58 30.61
N ASP A 120 6.26 -14.27 31.71
CA ASP A 120 7.57 -14.85 32.04
C ASP A 120 7.49 -16.38 32.21
N ALA A 121 6.38 -16.91 32.72
CA ALA A 121 6.14 -18.35 32.85
C ALA A 121 5.84 -19.04 31.51
N ILE A 122 5.12 -18.36 30.60
CA ILE A 122 4.59 -18.93 29.35
C ILE A 122 5.58 -18.77 28.19
N GLU A 123 6.33 -17.66 28.15
CA GLU A 123 7.23 -17.30 27.05
C GLU A 123 8.18 -18.45 26.67
N PRO A 124 8.86 -19.16 27.60
CA PRO A 124 9.75 -20.27 27.23
C PRO A 124 9.00 -21.44 26.56
N LYS A 125 7.75 -21.72 26.97
CA LYS A 125 6.93 -22.81 26.41
C LYS A 125 6.40 -22.43 25.04
N LEU A 126 5.90 -21.20 24.91
CA LEU A 126 5.44 -20.67 23.62
C LEU A 126 6.59 -20.61 22.62
N TRP A 127 7.80 -20.22 23.05
CA TRP A 127 8.98 -20.24 22.19
C TRP A 127 9.28 -21.64 21.65
N ARG A 128 9.18 -22.70 22.46
CA ARG A 128 9.38 -24.08 21.99
C ARG A 128 8.39 -24.49 20.91
N PHE A 129 7.12 -24.09 21.04
CA PHE A 129 6.10 -24.32 20.01
C PHE A 129 6.46 -23.64 18.69
N ILE A 130 6.91 -22.37 18.76
CA ILE A 130 7.34 -21.59 17.60
C ILE A 130 8.59 -22.21 16.96
N ASP A 131 9.60 -22.50 17.77
CA ASP A 131 10.91 -23.02 17.34
C ASP A 131 10.81 -24.42 16.70
N GLY A 132 9.80 -25.20 17.05
CA GLY A 132 9.48 -26.47 16.40
C GLY A 132 8.81 -26.29 15.04
N HIS A 133 7.52 -25.94 15.05
CA HIS A 133 6.67 -26.04 13.85
C HIS A 133 6.73 -24.81 12.94
N TYR A 134 7.04 -23.63 13.49
CA TYR A 134 6.90 -22.35 12.79
C TYR A 134 8.22 -21.65 12.48
N ARG A 135 9.35 -22.17 13.00
CA ARG A 135 10.68 -21.55 12.88
C ARG A 135 11.07 -21.24 11.45
N LYS A 136 10.98 -22.22 10.56
CA LYS A 136 11.33 -22.08 9.14
C LYS A 136 10.46 -21.01 8.45
N ALA A 137 9.18 -20.89 8.83
CA ALA A 137 8.27 -19.92 8.25
C ALA A 137 8.62 -18.48 8.65
N PHE A 138 8.89 -18.24 9.95
CA PHE A 138 9.28 -16.92 10.45
C PHE A 138 10.70 -16.51 10.01
N ASP A 139 11.67 -17.44 9.99
CA ASP A 139 13.03 -17.16 9.52
C ASP A 139 13.06 -16.74 8.05
N LYS A 140 12.29 -17.40 7.18
CA LYS A 140 12.19 -17.06 5.76
C LYS A 140 11.64 -15.64 5.54
N GLU A 141 10.68 -15.21 6.36
CA GLU A 141 10.15 -13.84 6.32
C GLU A 141 11.19 -12.81 6.77
N ASN A 142 11.90 -13.09 7.87
CA ASN A 142 12.99 -12.24 8.36
C ASN A 142 14.09 -12.06 7.30
N ILE A 143 14.50 -13.13 6.62
CA ILE A 143 15.51 -13.08 5.55
C ILE A 143 15.01 -12.28 4.35
N ARG A 144 13.78 -12.54 3.88
CA ARG A 144 13.19 -11.79 2.75
C ARG A 144 13.14 -10.30 3.03
N ARG A 145 12.81 -9.90 4.26
CA ARG A 145 12.72 -8.49 4.65
C ARG A 145 14.05 -7.81 4.84
N ARG A 146 15.06 -8.48 5.41
CA ARG A 146 16.44 -7.96 5.49
C ARG A 146 17.04 -7.69 4.11
N LYS A 147 16.65 -8.45 3.09
CA LYS A 147 17.07 -8.19 1.70
C LYS A 147 16.31 -7.02 1.04
N ALA A 148 15.11 -6.70 1.52
CA ALA A 148 14.24 -5.68 0.93
C ALA A 148 14.33 -4.30 1.63
N PHE A 149 14.84 -4.24 2.85
CA PHE A 149 14.98 -3.03 3.67
C PHE A 149 16.31 -3.07 4.43
N GLU A 150 17.01 -1.95 4.48
CA GLU A 150 18.35 -1.78 5.10
C GLU A 150 18.55 -2.53 6.43
N PRO A 151 19.77 -3.04 6.68
CA PRO A 151 20.09 -3.96 7.79
C PRO A 151 19.86 -3.42 9.20
N GLU A 152 19.59 -2.12 9.36
CA GLU A 152 19.44 -1.46 10.67
C GLU A 152 18.04 -1.57 11.29
N ARG A 153 17.04 -2.08 10.56
CA ARG A 153 15.68 -2.22 11.11
C ARG A 153 15.51 -3.54 11.89
N LYS A 154 14.95 -3.43 13.10
CA LYS A 154 14.63 -4.57 13.98
C LYS A 154 13.79 -5.63 13.23
N PRO A 155 14.00 -6.94 13.50
CA PRO A 155 13.19 -8.00 12.90
C PRO A 155 11.70 -7.73 13.11
N PHE A 156 10.92 -7.78 12.04
CA PHE A 156 9.48 -7.52 12.10
C PHE A 156 8.67 -8.76 12.52
N SER A 157 9.26 -9.95 12.47
CA SER A 157 8.60 -11.22 12.83
C SER A 157 9.10 -11.81 14.14
N MET A 158 8.47 -12.91 14.56
CA MET A 158 8.63 -13.54 15.87
C MET A 158 10.05 -14.06 16.07
N VAL A 159 10.81 -13.35 16.89
CA VAL A 159 12.15 -13.72 17.35
C VAL A 159 12.12 -13.82 18.87
N ARG A 160 12.96 -14.71 19.42
CA ARG A 160 12.93 -15.03 20.85
C ARG A 160 13.10 -13.79 21.70
N GLU A 161 14.03 -12.94 21.32
CA GLU A 161 14.45 -11.76 22.06
C GLU A 161 13.36 -10.68 22.18
N ASN A 162 12.29 -10.77 21.37
CA ASN A 162 11.16 -9.84 21.41
C ASN A 162 9.83 -10.54 21.71
N LEU A 163 9.83 -11.84 22.03
CA LEU A 163 8.59 -12.60 22.20
C LEU A 163 7.78 -12.07 23.38
N ASP A 164 8.42 -11.80 24.51
CA ASP A 164 7.77 -11.24 25.70
C ASP A 164 7.07 -9.90 25.41
N ARG A 165 7.75 -8.99 24.70
CA ARG A 165 7.20 -7.71 24.28
C ARG A 165 6.04 -7.88 23.30
N THR A 166 6.17 -8.83 22.38
CA THR A 166 5.12 -9.13 21.40
C THR A 166 3.85 -9.64 22.08
N ILE A 167 3.99 -10.54 23.06
CA ILE A 167 2.85 -11.03 23.86
C ILE A 167 2.21 -9.88 24.64
N LEU A 168 3.00 -9.00 25.25
CA LEU A 168 2.49 -7.84 25.99
C LEU A 168 1.74 -6.86 25.09
N ASP A 169 2.24 -6.58 23.89
CA ASP A 169 1.55 -5.74 22.91
C ASP A 169 0.23 -6.38 22.45
N TRP A 170 0.21 -7.69 22.20
CA TRP A 170 -1.03 -8.41 21.91
C TRP A 170 -2.01 -8.36 23.08
N SER A 171 -1.55 -8.46 24.32
CA SER A 171 -2.41 -8.36 25.51
C SER A 171 -3.12 -7.00 25.68
N ARG A 172 -2.71 -5.99 24.90
CA ARG A 172 -3.28 -4.64 24.87
C ARG A 172 -4.17 -4.41 23.66
N ASN A 173 -3.72 -4.88 22.49
CA ASN A 173 -4.27 -4.52 21.18
C ASN A 173 -5.11 -5.63 20.52
N ASP A 174 -4.89 -6.89 20.88
CA ASP A 174 -5.67 -8.01 20.35
C ASP A 174 -6.79 -8.35 21.33
N GLU A 175 -8.04 -8.18 20.89
CA GLU A 175 -9.22 -8.33 21.77
C GLU A 175 -9.34 -9.72 22.37
N THR A 176 -9.06 -10.76 21.58
CA THR A 176 -9.16 -12.16 22.01
C THR A 176 -8.10 -12.47 23.07
N ILE A 177 -6.85 -12.07 22.84
CA ILE A 177 -5.75 -12.28 23.80
C ILE A 177 -5.98 -11.43 25.04
N LYS A 178 -6.40 -10.18 24.88
CA LYS A 178 -6.75 -9.28 26.00
C LYS A 178 -7.83 -9.90 26.88
N ALA A 179 -8.89 -10.46 26.30
CA ALA A 179 -9.94 -11.16 27.03
C ALA A 179 -9.40 -12.39 27.77
N ALA A 180 -8.54 -13.19 27.12
CA ALA A 180 -7.91 -14.34 27.76
C ALA A 180 -7.09 -13.93 28.99
N PHE A 181 -6.25 -12.89 28.89
CA PHE A 181 -5.52 -12.35 30.04
C PHE A 181 -6.45 -11.85 31.15
N LEU A 182 -7.56 -11.18 30.81
CA LEU A 182 -8.52 -10.70 31.80
C LEU A 182 -9.27 -11.84 32.52
N GLN A 183 -9.41 -13.01 31.90
CA GLN A 183 -10.02 -14.17 32.53
C GLN A 183 -9.10 -14.85 33.55
N VAL A 184 -7.79 -14.90 33.26
CA VAL A 184 -6.83 -15.66 34.07
C VAL A 184 -6.09 -14.83 35.10
N ILE A 185 -6.16 -13.50 35.01
CA ILE A 185 -5.58 -12.58 36.00
C ILE A 185 -6.58 -12.31 37.11
N LEU A 186 -6.11 -12.42 38.35
CA LEU A 186 -6.87 -12.02 39.52
C LEU A 186 -7.26 -10.53 39.40
N LYS A 187 -8.56 -10.27 39.29
CA LYS A 187 -9.09 -8.95 39.65
C LYS A 187 -9.00 -8.88 41.17
N GLY A 188 -8.22 -7.93 41.69
CA GLY A 188 -8.22 -7.63 43.12
C GLY A 188 -9.67 -7.54 43.60
N ARG A 189 -10.05 -8.46 44.50
CA ARG A 189 -11.20 -8.26 45.37
C ARG A 189 -10.80 -7.28 46.46
#